data_AF-A0A957P1P7-F1
#
_entry.id   AF-A0A957P1P7-F1
#
_cell.length_a   1.000
_cell.length_b   1.000
_cell.length_c   1.000
_cell.angle_alpha   90.00
_cell.angle_beta   90.00
_cell.angle_gamma   90.00
#
_symmetry.space_group_name_H-M   'P 1'
#
loop_
_entity.id
_entity.type
_entity.pdbx_description
1 polymer ?
#
loop_
_entity_poly.entity_id
_entity_poly.type
_entity_poly.pdbx_seq_one_letter_code
_entity_poly.pdbx_strand_id
1 'polypeptide(L)'
;TPTPDFAFELEAAEKFPTDSLAANVVRVYLYVYSTTEFGLPGYTLAVTHNGAPQNVDVTSQAGLPEQTRAEPGPYTRFTNMNMIFVEPQAGSWEIQLIDVNGQIMGPAARFDLSADENTREIYVRYRRK
;
A
#
# COMPACT_ATOMS: atom_id res chain seq x y z
N THR A 1 7.24 14.98 21.20
CA THR A 1 7.21 13.51 21.35
C THR A 1 8.31 12.94 20.48
N PRO A 2 9.13 11.98 20.95
CA PRO A 2 10.12 11.35 20.07
C PRO A 2 9.41 10.67 18.89
N THR A 3 9.96 10.83 17.69
CA THR A 3 9.50 10.09 16.51
C THR A 3 9.69 8.60 16.78
N PRO A 4 8.67 7.75 16.61
CA PRO A 4 8.83 6.31 16.79
C PRO A 4 9.95 5.79 15.88
N ASP A 5 10.85 4.97 16.45
CA ASP A 5 11.91 4.35 15.67
C ASP A 5 11.38 3.08 15.02
N PHE A 6 10.86 3.23 13.81
CA PHE A 6 10.37 2.13 13.00
C PHE A 6 11.51 1.38 12.31
N ALA A 7 11.35 0.07 12.13
CA ALA A 7 12.29 -0.76 11.36
C ALA A 7 12.30 -0.41 9.86
N PHE A 8 11.21 0.18 9.36
CA PHE A 8 11.06 0.59 7.97
C PHE A 8 10.88 2.10 7.84
N GLU A 9 11.40 2.64 6.74
CA GLU A 9 11.12 3.98 6.24
C GLU A 9 10.03 3.91 5.16
N LEU A 10 9.09 4.85 5.20
CA LEU A 10 8.13 5.07 4.12
C LEU A 10 8.82 5.92 3.03
N GLU A 11 9.20 5.29 1.93
CA GLU A 11 9.92 5.96 0.82
C GLU A 11 8.98 6.61 -0.20
N ALA A 12 7.79 6.05 -0.39
CA ALA A 12 6.81 6.57 -1.33
C ALA A 12 5.39 6.30 -0.84
N ALA A 13 4.54 7.30 -1.01
CA ALA A 13 3.09 7.25 -0.81
C ALA A 13 2.45 8.03 -1.96
N GLU A 14 1.84 7.32 -2.90
CA GLU A 14 1.36 7.89 -4.17
C GLU A 14 -0.04 7.36 -4.50
N LYS A 15 -0.77 8.11 -5.35
CA LYS A 15 -2.01 7.66 -5.98
C LYS A 15 -1.86 7.69 -7.49
N PHE A 16 -2.38 6.70 -8.19
CA PHE A 16 -2.31 6.60 -9.65
C PHE A 16 -3.69 6.49 -10.29
N PRO A 17 -3.88 7.10 -11.48
CA PRO A 17 -5.13 7.02 -12.22
C PRO A 17 -5.40 5.58 -12.69
N THR A 18 -6.67 5.16 -12.64
CA THR A 18 -7.10 3.87 -13.14
C THR A 18 -8.46 3.96 -13.82
N ASP A 19 -8.49 3.48 -15.07
CA ASP A 19 -9.69 3.37 -15.90
C ASP A 19 -10.23 1.94 -15.91
N SER A 20 -9.49 0.97 -15.36
CA SER A 20 -9.84 -0.45 -15.39
C SER A 20 -10.65 -0.91 -14.18
N LEU A 21 -10.68 -0.12 -13.10
CA LEU A 21 -11.44 -0.45 -11.90
C LEU A 21 -12.88 0.06 -12.00
N ALA A 22 -13.85 -0.75 -11.57
CA ALA A 22 -15.22 -0.28 -11.37
C ALA A 22 -15.26 0.90 -10.39
N ALA A 23 -16.27 1.78 -10.48
CA ALA A 23 -16.33 3.04 -9.72
C ALA A 23 -16.05 2.88 -8.20
N ASN A 24 -16.59 1.84 -7.58
CA ASN A 24 -16.47 1.60 -6.13
C ASN A 24 -15.34 0.60 -5.80
N VAL A 25 -14.19 0.78 -6.43
CA VAL A 25 -13.05 -0.12 -6.24
C VAL A 25 -11.78 0.69 -6.03
N VAL A 26 -11.15 0.49 -4.88
CA VAL A 26 -9.82 1.01 -4.54
C VAL A 26 -8.85 -0.16 -4.52
N ARG A 27 -7.72 -0.02 -5.18
CA ARG A 27 -6.64 -1.02 -5.13
C ARG A 27 -5.47 -0.42 -4.37
N VAL A 28 -4.93 -1.18 -3.43
CA VAL A 28 -3.73 -0.81 -2.68
C VAL A 28 -2.60 -1.75 -3.07
N TYR A 29 -1.46 -1.17 -3.46
CA TYR A 29 -0.21 -1.87 -3.73
C TYR A 29 0.80 -1.57 -2.62
N LEU A 30 1.50 -2.61 -2.18
CA LEU A 30 2.66 -2.50 -1.30
C LEU A 30 3.90 -2.98 -2.03
N TYR A 31 5.00 -2.25 -1.83
CA TYR A 31 6.34 -2.77 -2.04
C TYR A 31 7.15 -2.63 -0.76
N VAL A 32 7.48 -3.76 -0.14
CA VAL A 32 8.30 -3.83 1.07
C VAL A 32 9.60 -4.58 0.76
N TYR A 33 10.72 -3.89 0.97
CA TYR A 33 12.04 -4.37 0.54
C TYR A 33 13.18 -3.95 1.46
N SER A 34 14.38 -4.46 1.20
CA SER A 34 15.63 -3.94 1.74
C SER A 34 16.68 -3.77 0.63
N THR A 35 17.80 -3.11 0.92
CA THR A 35 18.89 -2.92 -0.05
C THR A 35 19.55 -4.23 -0.49
N THR A 36 19.43 -5.30 0.30
CA THR A 36 19.99 -6.62 0.00
C THR A 36 18.95 -7.62 -0.48
N GLU A 37 17.66 -7.37 -0.25
CA GLU A 37 16.56 -8.29 -0.57
C GLU A 37 15.44 -7.51 -1.28
N PHE A 38 15.16 -7.84 -2.55
CA PHE A 38 14.16 -7.13 -3.35
C PHE A 38 12.75 -7.23 -2.76
N GLY A 39 12.18 -8.42 -2.60
CA GLY A 39 10.89 -8.62 -1.93
C GLY A 39 11.11 -9.19 -0.54
N LEU A 40 10.55 -8.55 0.49
CA LEU A 40 10.51 -9.10 1.84
C LEU A 40 9.15 -9.76 2.13
N PRO A 41 9.13 -11.03 2.58
CA PRO A 41 7.89 -11.71 2.94
C PRO A 41 7.43 -11.39 4.37
N GLY A 42 6.18 -11.73 4.69
CA GLY A 42 5.70 -11.73 6.09
C GLY A 42 5.27 -10.37 6.63
N TYR A 43 4.99 -9.42 5.74
CA TYR A 43 4.38 -8.14 6.09
C TYR A 43 2.99 -8.03 5.46
N THR A 44 2.15 -7.18 6.04
CA THR A 44 0.84 -6.83 5.49
C THR A 44 0.51 -5.38 5.84
N LEU A 45 -0.71 -4.93 5.52
CA LEU A 45 -1.19 -3.59 5.81
C LEU A 45 -2.38 -3.65 6.76
N ALA A 46 -2.34 -2.84 7.81
CA ALA A 46 -3.55 -2.38 8.47
C ALA A 46 -4.09 -1.20 7.67
N VAL A 47 -5.30 -1.34 7.13
CA VAL A 47 -5.98 -0.31 6.34
C VAL A 47 -7.20 0.16 7.09
N THR A 48 -7.39 1.47 7.20
CA THR A 48 -8.64 2.06 7.67
C THR A 48 -9.19 3.02 6.64
N HIS A 49 -10.51 3.06 6.52
CA HIS A 49 -11.24 4.01 5.70
C HIS A 49 -12.25 4.75 6.57
N ASN A 50 -12.11 6.08 6.67
CA ASN A 50 -12.86 6.94 7.60
C ASN A 50 -12.80 6.44 9.05
N GLY A 51 -11.65 5.89 9.45
CA GLY A 51 -11.42 5.31 10.78
C GLY A 51 -12.02 3.90 10.99
N ALA A 52 -12.77 3.36 10.03
CA ALA A 52 -13.25 1.99 10.08
C ALA A 52 -12.17 1.03 9.52
N PRO A 53 -11.82 -0.06 10.24
CA PRO A 53 -10.84 -1.03 9.76
C PRO A 53 -11.36 -1.80 8.56
N GLN A 54 -10.48 -2.05 7.59
CA GLN A 54 -10.74 -2.85 6.41
C GLN A 54 -10.09 -4.22 6.53
N ASN A 55 -10.70 -5.22 5.90
CA ASN A 55 -10.18 -6.59 5.91
C ASN A 55 -9.00 -6.72 4.94
N VAL A 56 -7.88 -7.21 5.45
CA VAL A 56 -6.68 -7.53 4.66
C VAL A 56 -6.25 -8.95 5.00
N ASP A 57 -6.26 -9.83 4.01
CA ASP A 57 -6.01 -11.28 4.15
C ASP A 57 -4.81 -11.77 3.33
N VAL A 58 -4.07 -10.85 2.73
CA VAL A 58 -2.87 -11.11 1.93
C VAL A 58 -1.60 -10.68 2.67
N THR A 59 -0.47 -11.26 2.28
CA THR A 59 0.86 -10.91 2.82
C THR A 59 1.87 -10.73 1.69
N SER A 60 2.91 -9.96 1.97
CA SER A 60 4.01 -9.71 1.04
C SER A 60 4.81 -10.97 0.72
N GLN A 61 5.33 -11.02 -0.50
CA GLN A 61 6.10 -12.14 -1.03
C GLN A 61 7.59 -11.83 -1.10
N ALA A 62 8.39 -12.89 -0.99
CA ALA A 62 9.84 -12.82 -1.15
C ALA A 62 10.25 -12.85 -2.63
N GLY A 63 11.49 -12.44 -2.92
CA GLY A 63 12.10 -12.61 -4.25
C GLY A 63 11.94 -11.41 -5.16
N LEU A 64 11.92 -11.63 -6.48
CA LEU A 64 11.78 -10.54 -7.45
C LEU A 64 10.36 -9.93 -7.37
N PRO A 65 10.24 -8.60 -7.33
CA PRO A 65 8.94 -7.96 -7.30
C PRO A 65 8.24 -8.07 -8.66
N GLU A 66 6.92 -8.07 -8.60
CA GLU A 66 6.05 -7.88 -9.75
C GLU A 66 5.96 -6.40 -10.12
N GLN A 67 5.28 -6.11 -11.23
CA GLN A 67 4.93 -4.75 -11.63
C GLN A 67 3.45 -4.49 -11.42
N THR A 68 3.09 -3.27 -11.01
CA THR A 68 1.68 -2.88 -10.82
C THR A 68 0.87 -2.83 -12.12
N ARG A 69 1.54 -2.86 -13.28
CA ARG A 69 0.94 -2.80 -14.62
C ARG A 69 1.66 -3.77 -15.55
N ALA A 70 0.92 -4.28 -16.53
CA ALA A 70 1.47 -5.19 -17.54
C ALA A 70 2.44 -4.47 -18.49
N GLU A 71 2.09 -3.25 -18.91
CA GLU A 71 2.92 -2.43 -19.79
C GLU A 71 3.62 -1.32 -18.98
N PRO A 72 4.95 -1.16 -19.10
CA PRO A 72 5.68 -0.09 -18.43
C PRO A 72 5.19 1.31 -18.81
N GLY A 73 5.09 2.19 -17.83
CA GLY A 73 4.66 3.57 -18.00
C GLY A 73 4.89 4.42 -16.75
N PRO A 74 4.48 5.71 -16.75
CA PRO A 74 4.77 6.64 -15.65
C PRO A 74 4.22 6.20 -14.29
N TYR A 75 3.17 5.38 -14.28
CA TYR A 75 2.49 4.87 -13.09
C TYR A 75 2.85 3.41 -12.76
N THR A 76 3.82 2.83 -13.47
CA THR A 76 4.32 1.50 -13.15
C THR A 76 5.23 1.58 -11.94
N ARG A 77 5.02 0.69 -10.98
CA ARG A 77 5.87 0.52 -9.80
C ARG A 77 6.16 -0.95 -9.59
N PHE A 78 7.24 -1.25 -8.88
CA PHE A 78 7.45 -2.57 -8.32
C PHE A 78 6.50 -2.80 -7.15
N THR A 79 6.04 -4.04 -6.98
CA THR A 79 5.17 -4.47 -5.90
C THR A 79 5.45 -5.92 -5.53
N ASN A 80 5.24 -6.29 -4.27
CA ASN A 80 5.27 -7.67 -3.82
C ASN A 80 4.03 -8.04 -3.00
N MET A 81 2.97 -7.24 -3.11
CA MET A 81 1.66 -7.43 -2.47
C MET A 81 0.65 -6.44 -3.04
N ASN A 82 -0.57 -6.89 -3.31
CA ASN A 82 -1.69 -5.99 -3.64
C ASN A 82 -2.99 -6.51 -3.07
N MET A 83 -3.97 -5.61 -2.90
CA MET A 83 -5.31 -5.93 -2.43
C MET A 83 -6.35 -4.99 -3.05
N ILE A 84 -7.61 -5.43 -3.04
CA ILE A 84 -8.74 -4.70 -3.61
C ILE A 84 -9.81 -4.53 -2.55
N PHE A 85 -10.29 -3.30 -2.39
CA PHE A 85 -11.44 -2.95 -1.57
C PHE A 85 -12.63 -2.61 -2.47
N VAL A 86 -13.77 -3.24 -2.22
CA VAL A 86 -15.03 -3.00 -2.96
C VAL A 86 -15.98 -2.23 -2.05
N GLU A 87 -15.78 -0.91 -2.00
CA GLU A 87 -16.54 0.01 -1.16
C GLU A 87 -16.51 1.43 -1.76
N PRO A 88 -17.30 2.38 -1.26
CA PRO A 88 -17.19 3.78 -1.68
C PRO A 88 -15.75 4.29 -1.50
N GLN A 89 -15.18 4.89 -2.53
CA GLN A 89 -13.78 5.36 -2.50
C GLN A 89 -13.58 6.62 -1.65
N ALA A 90 -14.62 7.44 -1.50
CA ALA A 90 -14.50 8.79 -0.97
C ALA A 90 -14.27 8.79 0.54
N GLY A 91 -13.25 9.53 0.98
CA GLY A 91 -12.91 9.64 2.38
C GLY A 91 -11.41 9.54 2.64
N SER A 92 -11.09 9.39 3.92
CA SER A 92 -9.71 9.30 4.38
C SER A 92 -9.28 7.85 4.51
N TRP A 93 -8.20 7.49 3.84
CA TRP A 93 -7.57 6.18 3.85
C TRP A 93 -6.25 6.27 4.59
N GLU A 94 -6.11 5.52 5.68
CA GLU A 94 -4.85 5.37 6.39
C GLU A 94 -4.31 3.96 6.20
N ILE A 95 -3.05 3.87 5.78
CA ILE A 95 -2.36 2.63 5.44
C ILE A 95 -1.13 2.51 6.32
N GLN A 96 -1.09 1.44 7.10
CA GLN A 96 -0.06 1.20 8.10
C GLN A 96 0.62 -0.14 7.83
N LEU A 97 1.94 -0.12 7.57
CA LEU A 97 2.73 -1.36 7.48
C LEU A 97 2.77 -2.06 8.85
N ILE A 98 2.43 -3.35 8.84
CA ILE A 98 2.51 -4.24 10.00
C ILE A 98 3.17 -5.57 9.64
N ASP A 99 3.67 -6.29 10.64
CA ASP A 99 4.07 -7.69 10.49
C ASP A 99 2.88 -8.65 10.70
N VAL A 100 3.11 -9.96 10.54
CA VAL A 100 2.09 -11.00 10.78
C VAL A 100 1.55 -11.07 12.21
N ASN A 101 2.24 -10.47 13.18
CA ASN A 101 1.79 -10.42 14.58
C ASN A 101 0.99 -9.13 14.88
N GLY A 102 0.81 -8.25 13.88
CA GLY A 102 0.14 -6.96 14.04
C GLY A 102 1.04 -5.86 14.61
N GLN A 103 2.36 -6.08 14.70
CA GLN A 103 3.28 -5.05 15.15
C GLN A 103 3.44 -3.97 14.07
N ILE A 104 3.42 -2.70 14.48
CA ILE A 104 3.67 -1.56 13.58
C ILE A 104 5.15 -1.53 13.18
N MET A 105 5.40 -1.61 11.87
CA MET A 105 6.76 -1.74 11.33
C MET A 105 7.28 -0.50 10.61
N GLY A 106 6.40 0.42 10.19
CA GLY A 106 6.74 1.65 9.46
C GLY A 106 5.82 2.81 9.81
N PRO A 107 6.08 4.03 9.31
CA PRO A 107 5.13 5.14 9.40
C PRO A 107 3.83 4.86 8.62
N ALA A 108 2.70 5.39 9.07
CA ALA A 108 1.46 5.36 8.29
C ALA A 108 1.51 6.32 7.08
N ALA A 109 0.88 5.92 5.97
CA ALA A 109 0.57 6.78 4.83
C ALA A 109 -0.91 7.16 4.87
N ARG A 110 -1.24 8.42 4.58
CA ARG A 110 -2.62 8.93 4.55
C ARG A 110 -2.98 9.47 3.18
N PHE A 111 -4.19 9.16 2.73
CA PHE A 111 -4.71 9.55 1.44
C PHE A 111 -6.15 10.01 1.60
N ASP A 112 -6.48 11.16 1.02
CA ASP A 112 -7.87 11.58 0.89
C ASP A 112 -8.30 11.37 -0.58
N LEU A 113 -9.43 10.70 -0.76
CA LEU A 113 -10.03 10.42 -2.07
C LEU A 113 -11.36 11.16 -2.20
N SER A 114 -11.61 11.79 -3.35
CA SER A 114 -12.95 12.34 -3.68
C SER A 114 -13.84 11.28 -4.33
N ALA A 115 -15.16 11.53 -4.35
CA ALA A 115 -16.13 10.60 -4.93
C ALA A 115 -16.01 10.42 -6.45
N ASP A 116 -15.39 11.38 -7.14
CA ASP A 116 -15.18 11.45 -8.58
C ASP A 116 -13.72 11.26 -9.01
N GLU A 117 -12.80 11.02 -8.06
CA GLU A 117 -11.39 10.86 -8.37
C GLU A 117 -11.12 9.58 -9.17
N ASN A 118 -10.25 9.68 -10.18
CA ASN A 118 -9.79 8.51 -10.93
C ASN A 118 -8.50 7.89 -10.35
N THR A 119 -7.86 8.52 -9.35
CA THR A 119 -6.58 8.07 -8.76
C THR A 119 -6.75 7.00 -7.67
N ARG A 120 -7.40 5.89 -8.04
CA ARG A 120 -7.90 4.87 -7.10
C ARG A 120 -6.94 3.69 -6.90
N GLU A 121 -5.76 3.76 -7.50
CA GLU A 121 -4.64 2.89 -7.19
C GLU A 121 -3.73 3.60 -6.19
N ILE A 122 -3.78 3.19 -4.93
CA ILE A 122 -2.89 3.69 -3.89
C ILE A 122 -1.63 2.84 -3.86
N TYR A 123 -0.48 3.48 -3.76
CA TYR A 123 0.82 2.83 -3.70
C TYR A 123 1.60 3.29 -2.47
N VAL A 124 2.11 2.32 -1.71
CA VAL A 124 3.04 2.56 -0.61
C VAL A 124 4.31 1.72 -0.79
N ARG A 125 5.47 2.36 -0.58
CA ARG A 125 6.79 1.69 -0.62
C ARG A 125 7.50 1.86 0.71
N TYR A 126 7.90 0.75 1.29
CA TYR A 126 8.66 0.70 2.54
C TYR A 126 10.02 0.04 2.31
N ARG A 127 11.07 0.70 2.80
CA ARG A 127 12.43 0.15 2.80
C ARG A 127 12.86 -0.14 4.23
N ARG A 128 13.36 -1.34 4.49
CA ARG A 128 14.00 -1.70 5.76
C ARG A 128 15.28 -0.86 5.92
N LYS A 129 15.42 -0.21 7.07
CA LYS A 129 16.63 0.56 7.43
C LYS A 129 17.87 -0.33 7.50
#